data_AF-A0A935P1R2-F1
#
_entry.id   AF-A0A935P1R2-F1
#
_cell.length_a   1.000
_cell.length_b   1.000
_cell.length_c   1.000
_cell.angle_alpha   90.00
_cell.angle_beta   90.00
_cell.angle_gamma   90.00
#
_symmetry.space_group_name_H-M   'P 1'
#
loop_
_entity.id
_entity.type
_entity.pdbx_description
1 polymer ?
#
loop_
_entity_poly.entity_id
_entity_poly.type
_entity_poly.pdbx_seq_one_letter_code
_entity_poly.pdbx_strand_id
1 'polypeptide(L)'
;MTLLNVPLAFARSLDLPEDVRWSNQLRMAVDVVVLYADGLEEVERRIGGITGRLHPHGSVWVVWPKRRANGLDEDLIRSIALAAGMATSKECELGESWVGVRLALRASNRDAVAYRITDRLGTPRRARRATVPERVASGAGSTLRRARARSSK
;
A
#
# COMPACT_ATOMS: atom_id res chain seq x y z
N MET A 1 -14.25 -5.72 -4.35
CA MET A 1 -14.34 -5.40 -2.91
C MET A 1 -14.23 -6.69 -2.11
N THR A 2 -13.41 -6.76 -1.07
CA THR A 2 -13.28 -7.94 -0.20
C THR A 2 -13.95 -7.65 1.13
N LEU A 3 -14.85 -8.53 1.58
CA LEU A 3 -15.44 -8.41 2.91
C LEU A 3 -14.90 -9.53 3.79
N LEU A 4 -14.30 -9.19 4.92
CA LEU A 4 -13.71 -10.13 5.85
C LEU A 4 -14.56 -10.19 7.12
N ASN A 5 -14.85 -11.42 7.54
CA ASN A 5 -15.57 -11.70 8.79
C ASN A 5 -17.03 -11.19 8.83
N VAL A 6 -17.70 -11.10 7.68
CA VAL A 6 -19.07 -10.60 7.60
C VAL A 6 -20.04 -11.56 8.32
N PRO A 7 -20.91 -11.08 9.22
CA PRO A 7 -22.03 -11.87 9.72
C PRO A 7 -22.90 -12.38 8.57
N LEU A 8 -23.26 -13.66 8.58
CA LEU A 8 -23.99 -14.31 7.47
C LEU A 8 -25.28 -13.57 7.08
N ALA A 9 -25.97 -12.99 8.06
CA ALA A 9 -27.19 -12.21 7.85
C ALA A 9 -26.95 -10.91 7.07
N PHE A 10 -25.81 -10.24 7.32
CA PHE A 10 -25.45 -9.01 6.63
C PHE A 10 -24.96 -9.28 5.20
N ALA A 11 -24.23 -10.38 4.99
CA ALA A 11 -23.80 -10.78 3.66
C ALA A 11 -24.98 -10.98 2.69
N ARG A 12 -26.15 -11.40 3.20
CA ARG A 12 -27.38 -11.59 2.43
C ARG A 12 -28.18 -10.32 2.16
N SER A 13 -27.93 -9.24 2.91
CA SER A 13 -28.65 -7.97 2.75
C SER A 13 -27.92 -6.98 1.83
N LEU A 14 -26.72 -7.31 1.37
CA LEU A 14 -25.95 -6.45 0.49
C LEU A 14 -26.43 -6.60 -0.96
N ASP A 15 -27.11 -5.57 -1.45
CA ASP A 15 -27.42 -5.42 -2.88
C ASP A 15 -26.20 -4.79 -3.57
N LEU A 16 -25.36 -5.63 -4.19
CA LEU A 16 -24.11 -5.21 -4.82
C LEU A 16 -24.30 -5.04 -6.33
N PRO A 17 -23.77 -3.97 -6.95
CA PRO A 17 -23.81 -3.84 -8.40
C PRO A 17 -22.99 -4.94 -9.09
N GLU A 18 -23.37 -5.28 -10.32
CA GLU A 18 -22.88 -6.47 -11.04
C GLU A 18 -21.35 -6.48 -11.27
N ASP A 19 -20.72 -5.31 -11.27
CA ASP A 19 -19.27 -5.14 -11.44
C ASP A 19 -18.46 -5.38 -10.16
N VAL A 20 -19.12 -5.55 -9.01
CA VAL A 20 -18.46 -5.78 -7.72
C VAL A 20 -18.17 -7.26 -7.51
N ARG A 21 -16.90 -7.62 -7.72
CA ARG A 21 -16.41 -8.94 -7.30
C ARG A 21 -16.18 -8.98 -5.80
N TRP A 22 -16.94 -9.83 -5.11
CA TRP A 22 -16.78 -10.12 -3.68
C TRP A 22 -15.92 -11.38 -3.44
N SER A 23 -15.15 -11.36 -2.35
CA SER A 23 -14.37 -12.49 -1.85
C SER A 23 -14.29 -12.40 -0.32
N ASN A 24 -14.27 -13.54 0.35
CA ASN A 24 -13.97 -13.69 1.78
C ASN A 24 -12.48 -13.96 2.06
N GLN A 25 -11.67 -14.06 1.00
CA GLN A 25 -10.22 -14.21 1.05
C GLN A 25 -9.54 -12.93 0.57
N LEU A 26 -8.49 -12.52 1.28
CA LEU A 26 -7.58 -11.46 0.84
C LEU A 26 -6.71 -11.97 -0.31
N ARG A 27 -7.08 -11.63 -1.55
CA ARG A 27 -6.21 -11.76 -2.73
C ARG A 27 -5.36 -10.49 -2.88
N MET A 28 -4.40 -10.49 -3.80
CA MET A 28 -3.56 -9.31 -4.09
C MET A 28 -4.39 -8.20 -4.76
N ALA A 29 -3.99 -6.94 -4.55
CA ALA A 29 -4.53 -5.74 -5.18
C ALA A 29 -6.04 -5.53 -4.94
N VAL A 30 -6.46 -5.53 -3.67
CA VAL A 30 -7.85 -5.24 -3.30
C VAL A 30 -8.07 -3.73 -3.17
N ASP A 31 -9.10 -3.20 -3.81
CA ASP A 31 -9.44 -1.76 -3.73
C ASP A 31 -10.18 -1.38 -2.45
N VAL A 32 -11.09 -2.24 -1.98
CA VAL A 32 -11.88 -1.99 -0.77
C VAL A 32 -11.92 -3.23 0.08
N VAL A 33 -11.53 -3.11 1.34
CA VAL A 33 -11.72 -4.14 2.36
C VAL A 33 -12.70 -3.63 3.41
N VAL A 34 -13.68 -4.44 3.80
CA VAL A 34 -14.48 -4.18 5.00
C VAL A 34 -14.16 -5.28 6.01
N LEU A 35 -13.62 -4.89 7.15
CA LEU A 35 -13.24 -5.74 8.26
C LEU A 35 -14.25 -5.57 9.39
N TYR A 36 -15.04 -6.60 9.65
CA TYR A 36 -15.87 -6.68 10.85
C TYR A 36 -15.02 -7.18 12.01
N ALA A 37 -14.79 -6.32 13.00
CA ALA A 37 -13.96 -6.60 14.16
C ALA A 37 -14.81 -6.75 15.43
N ASP A 38 -14.60 -7.85 16.13
CA ASP A 38 -15.24 -8.13 17.44
C ASP A 38 -14.32 -7.79 18.63
N GLY A 39 -13.10 -7.30 18.37
CA GLY A 39 -12.15 -6.86 19.39
C GLY A 39 -10.84 -6.31 18.80
N LEU A 40 -10.02 -5.70 19.65
CA LEU A 40 -8.76 -5.04 19.26
C LEU A 40 -7.75 -6.00 18.63
N GLU A 41 -7.59 -7.19 19.20
CA GLU A 41 -6.64 -8.22 18.72
C GLU A 41 -6.91 -8.62 17.26
N GLU A 42 -8.18 -8.65 16.84
CA GLU A 42 -8.56 -8.96 15.46
C GLU A 42 -8.02 -7.89 14.49
N VAL A 43 -8.12 -6.62 14.89
CA VAL A 43 -7.63 -5.48 14.10
C VAL A 43 -6.11 -5.55 13.99
N GLU A 44 -5.40 -5.71 15.11
CA GLU A 44 -3.93 -5.81 15.15
C GLU A 44 -3.42 -6.95 14.27
N ARG A 45 -4.03 -8.13 14.38
CA ARG A 45 -3.65 -9.32 13.63
C ARG A 45 -3.85 -9.16 12.12
N ARG A 46 -4.93 -8.50 11.70
CA ARG A 46 -5.31 -8.44 10.28
C ARG A 46 -4.78 -7.21 9.55
N ILE A 47 -4.64 -6.07 10.22
CA ILE A 47 -4.38 -4.79 9.55
C ILE A 47 -3.10 -4.84 8.72
N GLY A 48 -2.00 -5.39 9.25
CA GLY A 48 -0.72 -5.46 8.54
C GLY A 48 -0.80 -6.32 7.27
N GLY A 49 -1.49 -7.47 7.38
CA GLY A 49 -1.72 -8.37 6.24
C GLY A 49 -2.64 -7.77 5.18
N ILE A 50 -3.63 -6.96 5.59
CA ILE A 50 -4.49 -6.20 4.69
C ILE A 50 -3.68 -5.12 3.98
N THR A 51 -2.93 -4.30 4.71
CA THR A 51 -2.11 -3.22 4.15
C THR A 51 -1.11 -3.74 3.11
N GLY A 52 -0.52 -4.91 3.34
CA GLY A 52 0.41 -5.53 2.39
C GLY A 52 -0.21 -6.02 1.08
N ARG A 53 -1.55 -6.12 1.00
CA ARG A 53 -2.30 -6.63 -0.17
C ARG A 53 -3.27 -5.61 -0.77
N LEU A 54 -3.46 -4.47 -0.09
CA LEU A 54 -4.33 -3.39 -0.53
C LEU A 54 -3.74 -2.72 -1.78
N HIS A 55 -4.60 -2.35 -2.72
CA HIS A 55 -4.22 -1.47 -3.81
C HIS A 55 -3.71 -0.12 -3.24
N PRO A 56 -2.73 0.58 -3.86
CA PRO A 56 -2.19 1.83 -3.33
C PRO A 56 -3.24 2.92 -3.10
N HIS A 57 -4.29 2.92 -3.92
CA HIS A 57 -5.44 3.83 -3.79
C HIS A 57 -6.64 3.20 -3.07
N GLY A 58 -6.47 1.99 -2.55
CA GLY A 58 -7.51 1.27 -1.85
C GLY A 58 -7.77 1.79 -0.44
N SER A 59 -8.85 1.31 0.16
CA SER A 59 -9.23 1.66 1.53
C SER A 59 -9.74 0.46 2.32
N VAL A 60 -9.62 0.54 3.64
CA VAL A 60 -10.10 -0.45 4.58
C VAL A 60 -11.13 0.22 5.48
N TRP A 61 -12.31 -0.36 5.59
CA TRP A 61 -13.30 -0.01 6.59
C TRP A 61 -13.16 -0.98 7.75
N VAL A 62 -12.85 -0.48 8.94
CA VAL A 62 -12.95 -1.28 10.18
C VAL A 62 -14.31 -0.97 10.76
N VAL A 63 -15.13 -2.01 10.98
CA VAL A 63 -16.52 -1.88 11.42
C VAL A 63 -16.72 -2.73 12.67
N TRP A 64 -17.37 -2.18 13.69
CA TRP A 64 -17.60 -2.85 14.97
C TRP A 64 -18.95 -2.46 15.58
N PRO A 65 -19.53 -3.32 16.44
CA PRO A 65 -20.84 -3.06 17.02
C PRO A 65 -20.79 -1.92 18.06
N LYS A 66 -21.74 -0.98 17.98
CA LYS A 66 -21.86 0.17 18.89
C LYS A 66 -22.11 -0.23 20.34
N ARG A 67 -22.89 -1.28 20.56
CA ARG A 67 -23.44 -1.64 21.89
C ARG A 67 -22.73 -2.80 22.57
N ARG A 68 -21.58 -3.26 22.06
CA ARG A 68 -20.83 -4.38 22.65
C ARG A 68 -19.56 -3.83 23.29
N ALA A 69 -19.27 -4.25 24.52
CA ALA A 69 -17.99 -3.96 25.15
C ALA A 69 -16.88 -4.82 24.53
N ASN A 70 -16.40 -4.41 23.36
CA ASN A 70 -15.34 -5.05 22.59
C ASN A 70 -13.99 -4.33 22.71
N GLY A 71 -13.93 -3.25 23.49
CA GLY A 71 -12.72 -2.45 23.68
C GLY A 71 -12.23 -1.75 22.41
N LEU A 72 -13.10 -1.62 21.39
CA LEU A 72 -12.78 -0.93 20.15
C LEU A 72 -13.28 0.52 20.23
N ASP A 73 -12.34 1.45 20.13
CA ASP A 73 -12.60 2.87 19.92
C ASP A 73 -11.81 3.37 18.70
N GLU A 74 -12.19 4.55 18.21
CA GLU A 74 -11.56 5.13 17.02
C GLU A 74 -10.08 5.46 17.26
N ASP A 75 -9.71 5.91 18.45
CA ASP A 75 -8.34 6.34 18.78
C ASP A 75 -7.36 5.16 18.78
N LEU A 76 -7.76 4.02 19.33
CA LEU A 76 -7.01 2.76 19.30
C LEU A 76 -6.87 2.26 17.87
N ILE A 77 -7.96 2.28 17.09
CA ILE A 77 -7.91 1.89 15.67
C ILE A 77 -6.99 2.84 14.90
N ARG A 78 -7.02 4.14 15.18
CA ARG A 78 -6.14 5.15 14.58
C ARG A 78 -4.67 4.86 14.92
N SER A 79 -4.37 4.54 16.17
CA SER A 79 -3.02 4.17 16.61
C SER A 79 -2.48 2.95 15.86
N ILE A 80 -3.29 1.90 15.78
CA ILE A 80 -2.96 0.67 15.02
C ILE A 80 -2.79 0.97 13.52
N ALA A 81 -3.69 1.77 12.95
CA ALA A 81 -3.63 2.17 11.54
C ALA A 81 -2.35 2.95 11.23
N LEU A 82 -1.96 3.88 12.10
CA LEU A 82 -0.73 4.66 11.94
C LEU A 82 0.51 3.76 11.97
N ALA A 83 0.57 2.81 12.91
CA ALA A 83 1.64 1.81 12.97
C ALA A 83 1.69 0.95 11.70
N ALA A 84 0.53 0.64 11.12
CA ALA A 84 0.41 -0.06 9.84
C ALA A 84 0.69 0.83 8.62
N GLY A 85 0.99 2.12 8.78
CA GLY A 85 1.27 3.04 7.67
C GLY A 85 0.03 3.59 6.96
N MET A 86 -1.12 3.52 7.62
CA MET A 86 -2.40 4.04 7.16
C MET A 86 -2.76 5.33 7.92
N ALA A 87 -3.79 6.02 7.43
CA ALA A 87 -4.40 7.17 8.10
C ALA A 87 -5.93 7.00 8.08
N THR A 88 -6.59 7.48 9.14
CA THR A 88 -8.05 7.62 9.15
C THR A 88 -8.43 8.75 8.20
N SER A 89 -9.53 8.57 7.48
CA SER A 89 -10.01 9.54 6.48
C SER A 89 -11.43 10.00 6.72
N LYS A 90 -12.28 9.08 7.18
CA LYS A 90 -13.70 9.31 7.46
C LYS A 90 -14.16 8.33 8.53
N GLU A 91 -15.14 8.76 9.30
CA GLU A 91 -15.92 7.92 10.19
C GLU A 91 -17.34 7.79 9.65
N CYS A 92 -18.03 6.71 10.00
CA CYS A 92 -19.39 6.46 9.58
C CYS A 92 -20.14 5.63 10.62
N GLU A 93 -21.40 5.96 10.83
CA GLU A 93 -22.34 5.08 11.51
C GLU A 93 -23.07 4.22 10.47
N LEU A 94 -22.96 2.90 10.60
CA LEU A 94 -23.62 1.94 9.73
C LEU A 94 -24.91 1.47 10.41
N GLY A 95 -25.97 2.26 10.23
CA GLY A 95 -27.28 2.02 10.85
C GLY A 95 -27.26 2.14 12.38
N GLU A 96 -28.19 1.46 13.05
CA GLU A 96 -28.34 1.59 14.51
C GLU A 96 -27.31 0.79 15.32
N SER A 97 -26.70 -0.23 14.71
CA SER A 97 -25.94 -1.25 15.44
C SER A 97 -24.43 -1.16 15.26
N TRP A 98 -23.94 -0.44 14.25
CA TRP A 98 -22.52 -0.50 13.86
C TRP A 98 -21.93 0.89 13.67
N VAL A 99 -20.65 1.01 14.01
CA VAL A 99 -19.79 2.15 13.67
C VAL A 99 -18.63 1.63 12.85
N GLY A 100 -18.05 2.51 12.04
CA GLY A 100 -16.85 2.18 11.30
C GLY A 100 -16.00 3.38 10.98
N VAL A 101 -14.70 3.11 10.85
CA VAL A 101 -13.71 4.09 10.42
C VAL A 101 -13.05 3.63 9.14
N ARG A 102 -12.90 4.57 8.20
CA ARG A 102 -12.23 4.36 6.93
C ARG A 102 -10.76 4.73 7.04
N LEU A 103 -9.92 3.73 6.79
CA LEU A 103 -8.48 3.82 6.72
C LEU A 103 -8.02 3.83 5.26
N ALA A 104 -7.03 4.67 4.96
CA ALA A 104 -6.38 4.72 3.65
C ALA A 104 -4.86 4.74 3.82
N LEU A 105 -4.13 4.22 2.82
CA LEU A 105 -2.67 4.33 2.80
C LEU A 105 -2.25 5.80 2.78
N ARG A 106 -1.27 6.15 3.64
CA ARG A 106 -0.60 7.45 3.59
C ARG A 106 0.08 7.63 2.25
N ALA A 107 0.10 8.85 1.72
CA ALA A 107 0.70 9.14 0.41
C ALA A 107 2.13 8.59 0.29
N SER A 108 2.97 8.79 1.30
CA SER A 108 4.35 8.28 1.37
C SER A 108 4.47 6.75 1.27
N ASN A 109 3.40 6.02 1.61
CA ASN A 109 3.41 4.56 1.68
C ASN A 109 2.77 3.92 0.43
N ARG A 110 2.08 4.70 -0.41
CA ARG A 110 1.45 4.20 -1.64
C ARG A 110 2.49 3.71 -2.63
N ASP A 111 3.58 4.46 -2.81
CA ASP A 111 4.67 4.09 -3.73
C ASP A 111 5.36 2.79 -3.30
N ALA A 112 5.56 2.61 -1.98
CA ALA A 112 6.15 1.40 -1.43
C ALA A 112 5.26 0.16 -1.65
N VAL A 113 3.94 0.32 -1.58
CA VAL A 113 2.98 -0.77 -1.88
C VAL A 113 2.89 -1.03 -3.37
N ALA A 114 2.87 0.01 -4.20
CA ALA A 114 2.87 -0.10 -5.66
C ALA A 114 4.08 -0.92 -6.13
N TYR A 115 5.26 -0.66 -5.58
CA TYR A 115 6.48 -1.43 -5.86
C TYR A 115 6.35 -2.93 -5.54
N ARG A 116 5.70 -3.30 -4.43
CA ARG A 116 5.49 -4.71 -4.05
C ARG A 116 4.52 -5.42 -5.00
N ILE A 117 3.51 -4.71 -5.47
CA ILE A 117 2.52 -5.25 -6.41
C ILE A 117 3.17 -5.47 -7.78
N THR A 118 3.94 -4.48 -8.27
CA THR A 118 4.61 -4.59 -9.58
C THR A 118 5.71 -5.65 -9.61
N ASP A 119 6.45 -5.82 -8.52
CA ASP A 119 7.45 -6.89 -8.39
C ASP A 119 6.81 -8.28 -8.43
N ARG A 120 5.71 -8.48 -7.69
CA ARG A 120 5.05 -9.80 -7.55
C ARG A 120 4.14 -10.18 -8.71
N LEU A 121 3.55 -9.23 -9.41
CA LEU A 121 2.76 -9.49 -10.62
C LEU A 121 3.64 -9.67 -11.87
N GLY A 122 4.97 -9.60 -11.71
CA GLY A 122 5.92 -9.75 -12.81
C GLY A 122 5.92 -8.53 -13.71
N THR A 123 6.66 -7.51 -13.33
CA THR A 123 7.13 -6.54 -14.34
C THR A 123 8.05 -7.30 -15.30
N PRO A 124 7.91 -7.23 -16.64
CA PRO A 124 8.94 -7.78 -17.50
C PRO A 124 10.25 -7.11 -17.11
N ARG A 125 11.26 -7.95 -16.82
CA ARG A 125 12.59 -7.58 -16.32
C ARG A 125 13.42 -6.84 -17.39
N ARG A 126 12.83 -5.87 -18.08
CA ARG A 126 13.39 -5.16 -19.23
C ARG A 126 13.06 -3.67 -19.19
N ALA A 127 13.40 -3.02 -18.08
CA ALA A 127 13.64 -1.57 -18.06
C ALA A 127 14.76 -1.24 -17.04
N ARG A 128 15.84 -2.04 -17.06
CA ARG A 128 17.16 -1.59 -16.63
C ARG A 128 18.11 -1.69 -17.81
N ARG A 129 17.91 -0.82 -18.80
CA ARG A 129 19.06 -0.24 -19.50
C ARG A 129 19.20 1.16 -18.92
N ALA A 130 19.88 1.24 -17.79
CA ALA A 130 20.55 2.48 -17.44
C ALA A 130 21.52 2.72 -18.60
N THR A 131 21.28 3.78 -19.37
CA THR A 131 22.24 4.27 -20.35
C THR A 131 23.46 4.71 -19.54
N VAL A 132 24.46 3.83 -19.44
CA VAL A 132 25.81 4.21 -19.03
C VAL A 132 26.27 5.25 -20.05
N PRO A 133 26.80 6.42 -19.65
CA PRO A 133 27.30 7.38 -20.60
C PRO A 133 28.46 6.75 -21.37
N GLU A 134 28.30 6.71 -22.69
CA GLU A 134 29.33 6.29 -23.63
C GLU A 134 30.54 7.21 -23.44
N ARG A 135 31.65 6.64 -22.95
CA ARG A 135 32.94 7.34 -22.96
C ARG A 135 33.29 7.63 -24.41
N VAL A 136 33.18 8.89 -24.81
CA VAL A 136 33.80 9.38 -26.03
C VAL A 136 35.30 9.41 -25.79
N ALA A 137 35.97 8.32 -26.19
CA ALA A 137 37.39 8.35 -26.50
C ALA A 137 37.54 8.92 -27.92
N SER A 138 37.95 10.18 -28.02
CA SER A 138 38.46 10.75 -29.26
C SER A 138 39.94 11.07 -29.03
N GLY A 139 40.80 10.32 -29.74
CA GLY A 139 42.23 10.52 -29.73
C GLY A 139 42.70 11.45 -30.85
N ALA A 140 43.93 11.95 -30.63
CA ALA A 140 44.87 12.52 -31.59
C ALA A 140 44.64 13.96 -32.09
N GLY A 141 45.57 14.84 -31.71
CA GLY A 141 45.73 16.18 -32.25
C GLY A 141 46.92 16.89 -31.60
N SER A 142 48.11 16.64 -32.14
CA SER A 142 49.38 17.28 -31.79
C SER A 142 49.34 18.81 -31.87
N THR A 143 49.97 19.52 -30.93
CA THR A 143 50.88 20.65 -31.23
C THR A 143 51.71 21.07 -30.02
N LEU A 144 53.03 20.95 -30.21
CA LEU A 144 54.14 21.82 -29.81
C LEU A 144 54.29 22.41 -28.39
N ARG A 145 55.57 22.33 -27.99
CA ARG A 145 56.36 23.26 -27.16
C ARG A 145 56.33 23.04 -25.65
N ARG A 146 57.33 22.29 -25.18
CA ARG A 146 58.08 22.65 -23.97
C ARG A 146 59.56 22.76 -24.25
N ALA A 147 60.12 23.81 -23.67
CA ALA A 147 61.46 24.31 -23.88
C ALA A 147 62.46 23.76 -22.84
N ARG A 148 63.74 23.68 -23.25
CA ARG A 148 64.99 23.63 -22.44
C ARG A 148 65.18 22.34 -21.60
N ALA A 149 66.37 21.79 -21.35
CA ALA A 149 67.74 22.29 -21.40
C ALA A 149 68.76 21.13 -21.55
N ARG A 150 69.92 21.47 -22.11
CA ARG A 150 71.30 21.05 -21.76
C ARG A 150 71.63 19.56 -21.58
N SER A 151 72.54 19.05 -22.43
CA SER A 151 73.87 18.58 -22.00
C SER A 151 74.77 18.25 -23.21
N SER A 152 75.95 18.88 -23.30
CA SER A 152 77.13 18.28 -23.96
C SER A 152 78.39 18.98 -23.46
N LYS A 153 79.26 18.17 -22.85
CA LYS A 153 80.73 18.22 -22.76
C LYS A 153 81.44 19.50 -22.31
#